data_AF-X0YN34-F1
#
_entry.id   AF-X0YN34-F1
#
_cell.length_a   1.000
_cell.length_b   1.000
_cell.length_c   1.000
_cell.angle_alpha   90.00
_cell.angle_beta   90.00
_cell.angle_gamma   90.00
#
_symmetry.space_group_name_H-M   'P 1'
#
loop_
_entity.id
_entity.type
_entity.pdbx_description
1 polymer ?
#
loop_
_entity_poly.entity_id
_entity_poly.type
_entity_poly.pdbx_seq_one_letter_code
_entity_poly.pdbx_strand_id
1 'polypeptide(L)'
;GADPALLASYGSERAPHVRTFLEAAIAAGRIICTQDPALARQRDKTLLEARERGEPPPTLNSLPPLGEGLLQTPEADRHALVGTLAPQPRLTVDGTERLLDDVTGPGFRLVLRGGEPDASARRALERLEGHAVTWPDGGFFDEHGIHAFLIRPDHAVFGVARTPEQVGTLLEDALARLA
;
A
#
# COMPACT_ATOMS: atom_id res chain seq x y z
N GLY A 1 12.15 -12.81 19.04
CA GLY A 1 10.71 -12.55 19.24
C GLY A 1 10.49 -11.09 18.94
N ALA A 2 9.37 -10.72 18.31
CA ALA A 2 9.09 -9.33 17.93
C ALA A 2 8.73 -8.46 19.15
N ASP A 3 8.95 -7.14 19.04
CA ASP A 3 8.65 -6.19 20.11
C ASP A 3 7.13 -6.13 20.40
N PRO A 4 6.68 -6.12 21.67
CA PRO A 4 5.27 -5.96 22.03
C PRO A 4 4.58 -4.72 21.46
N ALA A 5 5.31 -3.63 21.20
CA ALA A 5 4.82 -2.41 20.57
C ALA A 5 4.30 -2.65 19.15
N LEU A 6 4.82 -3.66 18.43
CA LEU A 6 4.31 -4.07 17.13
C LEU A 6 2.88 -4.60 17.24
N LEU A 7 2.56 -5.36 18.29
CA LEU A 7 1.20 -5.82 18.53
C LEU A 7 0.29 -4.67 18.98
N ALA A 8 0.85 -3.70 19.72
CA ALA A 8 0.12 -2.51 20.15
C ALA A 8 -0.35 -1.64 18.97
N SER A 9 0.41 -1.58 17.87
CA SER A 9 0.02 -0.80 16.68
C SER A 9 -1.13 -1.43 15.89
N TYR A 10 -1.37 -2.74 16.01
CA TYR A 10 -2.40 -3.44 15.22
C TYR A 10 -3.78 -2.77 15.32
N GLY A 11 -4.18 -2.37 16.53
CA GLY A 11 -5.47 -1.75 16.77
C GLY A 11 -5.63 -0.40 16.07
N SER A 12 -4.64 0.49 16.20
CA SER A 12 -4.64 1.81 15.58
C SER A 12 -4.53 1.74 14.05
N GLU A 13 -3.82 0.74 13.52
CA GLU A 13 -3.70 0.51 12.07
C GLU A 13 -4.99 -0.03 11.47
N ARG A 14 -5.56 -1.08 12.08
CA ARG A 14 -6.65 -1.87 11.46
C ARG A 14 -8.04 -1.35 11.77
N ALA A 15 -8.28 -0.72 12.92
CA ALA A 15 -9.60 -0.19 13.25
C ALA A 15 -10.14 0.81 12.21
N PRO A 16 -9.40 1.86 11.79
CA PRO A 16 -9.88 2.77 10.75
C PRO A 16 -9.98 2.08 9.38
N HIS A 17 -9.03 1.21 9.04
CA HIS A 17 -9.04 0.42 7.81
C HIS A 17 -10.32 -0.43 7.67
N VAL A 18 -10.70 -1.17 8.71
CA VAL A 18 -11.91 -2.01 8.74
C VAL A 18 -13.19 -1.18 8.78
N ARG A 19 -13.18 -0.04 9.49
CA ARG A 19 -14.32 0.88 9.54
C ARG A 19 -14.73 1.34 8.14
N THR A 20 -13.77 1.66 7.28
CA THR A 20 -14.06 2.07 5.89
C THR A 20 -14.79 0.98 5.12
N PHE A 21 -14.42 -0.30 5.29
CA PHE A 21 -15.16 -1.40 4.66
C PHE A 21 -16.58 -1.55 5.19
N LEU A 22 -16.75 -1.42 6.51
CA LEU A 22 -18.07 -1.49 7.14
C LEU A 22 -18.99 -0.38 6.62
N GLU A 23 -18.50 0.85 6.55
CA GLU A 23 -19.27 1.98 6.05
C GLU A 23 -19.66 1.80 4.58
N ALA A 24 -18.73 1.32 3.76
CA ALA A 24 -18.99 1.04 2.35
C ALA A 24 -20.00 -0.12 2.16
N ALA A 25 -19.90 -1.17 2.97
CA ALA A 25 -20.87 -2.28 2.98
C ALA A 25 -22.27 -1.82 3.42
N ILE A 26 -22.36 -0.97 4.45
CA ILE A 26 -23.63 -0.37 4.89
C ILE A 26 -24.23 0.51 3.78
N ALA A 27 -23.41 1.32 3.11
CA ALA A 27 -23.86 2.16 2.00
C ALA A 27 -24.39 1.32 0.83
N ALA A 28 -23.66 0.27 0.45
CA ALA A 28 -24.11 -0.67 -0.58
C ALA A 28 -25.43 -1.36 -0.18
N GLY A 29 -25.55 -1.80 1.08
CA GLY A 29 -26.77 -2.41 1.61
C GLY A 29 -27.99 -1.48 1.53
N ARG A 30 -27.83 -0.18 1.83
CA ARG A 30 -28.92 0.81 1.69
C ARG A 30 -29.42 0.94 0.26
N ILE A 31 -28.52 0.87 -0.72
CA ILE A 31 -28.87 0.90 -2.14
C ILE A 31 -29.58 -0.39 -2.53
N ILE A 32 -28.99 -1.56 -2.24
CA ILE A 32 -29.49 -2.88 -2.67
C ILE A 32 -30.85 -3.20 -2.02
N CYS A 33 -30.96 -2.99 -0.71
CA CYS A 33 -32.13 -3.36 0.10
C CYS A 33 -33.24 -2.30 0.09
N THR A 34 -33.37 -1.50 -0.97
CA THR A 34 -34.47 -0.54 -1.11
C THR A 34 -35.80 -1.30 -1.25
N GLN A 35 -36.68 -1.17 -0.25
CA GLN A 35 -37.95 -1.92 -0.20
C GLN A 35 -39.14 -1.16 -0.80
N ASP A 36 -39.10 0.18 -0.78
CA ASP A 36 -40.15 1.00 -1.39
C ASP A 36 -40.10 0.88 -2.93
N PRO A 37 -41.17 0.43 -3.60
CA PRO A 37 -41.15 0.21 -5.05
C PRO A 37 -40.95 1.48 -5.89
N ALA A 38 -41.38 2.64 -5.39
CA ALA A 38 -41.21 3.91 -6.10
C ALA A 38 -39.75 4.38 -6.00
N LEU A 39 -39.16 4.30 -4.81
CA LEU A 39 -37.74 4.60 -4.60
C LEU A 39 -36.84 3.62 -5.35
N ALA A 40 -37.19 2.34 -5.41
CA ALA A 40 -36.46 1.33 -6.17
C ALA A 40 -36.42 1.65 -7.67
N ARG A 41 -37.57 2.04 -8.26
CA ARG A 41 -37.61 2.47 -9.67
C ARG A 41 -36.73 3.68 -9.94
N GLN A 42 -36.72 4.66 -9.03
CA GLN A 42 -35.88 5.84 -9.17
C GLN A 42 -34.39 5.49 -9.07
N ARG A 43 -34.01 4.66 -8.09
CA ARG A 43 -32.65 4.11 -7.95
C ARG A 43 -32.20 3.40 -9.23
N ASP A 44 -33.04 2.49 -9.74
CA ASP A 44 -32.71 1.67 -10.91
C ASP A 44 -32.49 2.54 -12.15
N LYS A 45 -33.34 3.56 -12.34
CA LYS A 45 -33.17 4.56 -13.39
C LYS A 45 -31.81 5.26 -13.27
N THR A 46 -31.46 5.78 -12.09
CA THR A 46 -30.17 6.46 -11.87
C THR A 46 -28.98 5.56 -12.16
N LEU A 47 -29.02 4.29 -11.71
CA LEU A 47 -27.93 3.32 -11.94
C LEU A 47 -27.79 2.95 -13.42
N LEU A 48 -28.90 2.81 -14.14
CA LEU A 48 -28.88 2.55 -15.58
C LEU A 48 -28.33 3.75 -16.36
N GLU A 49 -28.75 4.97 -16.03
CA GLU A 49 -28.23 6.18 -16.65
C GLU A 49 -26.71 6.35 -16.39
N ALA A 50 -26.24 6.05 -15.17
CA ALA A 50 -24.82 6.03 -14.84
C ALA A 50 -24.04 5.02 -15.70
N ARG A 51 -24.58 3.81 -15.84
CA ARG A 51 -24.00 2.77 -16.70
C ARG A 51 -23.96 3.20 -18.17
N GLU A 52 -25.01 3.85 -18.68
CA GLU A 52 -25.06 4.37 -20.05
C GLU A 52 -24.00 5.45 -20.30
N ARG A 53 -23.66 6.25 -19.28
CA ARG A 53 -22.54 7.19 -19.31
C ARG A 53 -21.16 6.53 -19.17
N GLY A 54 -21.11 5.21 -19.03
CA GLY A 54 -19.87 4.45 -18.80
C GLY A 54 -19.28 4.66 -17.41
N GLU A 55 -20.06 5.15 -16.44
CA GLU A 55 -19.58 5.28 -15.07
C GLU A 55 -19.36 3.88 -14.48
N PRO A 56 -18.19 3.63 -13.85
CA PRO A 56 -17.94 2.36 -13.21
C PRO A 56 -18.95 2.16 -12.07
N PRO A 57 -19.39 0.92 -11.81
CA PRO A 57 -20.19 0.66 -10.62
C PRO A 57 -19.40 1.09 -9.37
N PRO A 58 -20.07 1.48 -8.26
CA PRO A 58 -19.38 1.69 -7.00
C PRO A 58 -18.68 0.38 -6.61
N THR A 59 -17.36 0.36 -6.75
CA THR A 59 -16.53 -0.80 -6.41
C THR A 59 -15.84 -0.59 -5.08
N LEU A 60 -15.64 -1.67 -4.33
CA LEU A 60 -14.79 -1.71 -3.14
C LEU A 60 -13.32 -1.99 -3.49
N ASN A 61 -12.93 -1.78 -4.75
CA ASN A 61 -11.68 -2.32 -5.30
C ASN A 61 -10.43 -1.62 -4.77
N SER A 62 -10.56 -0.46 -4.14
CA SER A 62 -9.47 0.18 -3.42
C SER A 62 -9.47 -0.28 -1.96
N LEU A 63 -8.46 -1.03 -1.56
CA LEU A 63 -8.21 -1.25 -0.14
C LEU A 63 -7.89 0.11 0.50
N PRO A 64 -8.60 0.52 1.57
CA PRO A 64 -8.28 1.75 2.27
C PRO A 64 -6.88 1.64 2.88
N PRO A 65 -6.17 2.76 3.04
CA PRO A 65 -4.87 2.73 3.72
C PRO A 65 -5.02 2.26 5.17
N LEU A 66 -3.92 1.78 5.74
CA LEU A 66 -3.80 1.58 7.18
C LEU A 66 -3.93 2.91 7.92
N GLY A 67 -4.44 2.84 9.15
CA GLY A 67 -4.37 3.96 10.10
C GLY A 67 -2.97 4.17 10.65
N GLU A 68 -2.88 5.03 11.67
CA GLU A 68 -1.64 5.28 12.39
C GLU A 68 -1.06 4.00 13.01
N GLY A 69 0.25 3.90 12.98
CA GLY A 69 0.99 2.71 13.41
C GLY A 69 2.32 2.66 12.70
N LEU A 70 2.87 1.46 12.47
CA LEU A 70 4.18 1.20 11.88
C LEU A 70 4.27 1.68 10.42
N LEU A 71 4.48 2.98 10.25
CA LEU A 71 4.57 3.72 8.98
C LEU A 71 5.71 4.76 9.08
N GLN A 72 6.13 5.34 7.97
CA GLN A 72 7.19 6.34 7.97
C GLN A 72 6.90 7.53 8.88
N THR A 73 7.92 8.14 9.48
CA THR A 73 7.81 9.40 10.24
C THR A 73 8.63 10.52 9.59
N PRO A 74 8.27 11.81 9.83
CA PRO A 74 7.09 12.30 10.54
C PRO A 74 5.80 12.15 9.73
N GLU A 75 4.65 12.13 10.42
CA GLU A 75 3.34 11.97 9.77
C GLU A 75 2.98 13.14 8.83
N ALA A 76 3.35 14.37 9.22
CA ALA A 76 3.02 15.58 8.48
C ALA A 76 3.55 15.58 7.03
N ASP A 77 4.63 14.84 6.76
CA ASP A 77 5.31 14.79 5.47
C ASP A 77 5.13 13.46 4.73
N ARG A 78 4.22 12.59 5.21
CA ARG A 78 3.96 11.28 4.59
C ARG A 78 3.46 11.43 3.16
N HIS A 79 4.03 10.62 2.29
CA HIS A 79 3.55 10.48 0.92
C HIS A 79 2.21 9.74 0.89
N ALA A 80 1.37 10.01 -0.11
CA ALA A 80 0.03 9.41 -0.24
C ALA A 80 0.02 7.88 -0.40
N LEU A 81 1.15 7.29 -0.79
CA LEU A 81 1.33 5.83 -0.87
C LEU A 81 1.51 5.20 0.52
N VAL A 82 1.93 5.94 1.54
CA VAL A 82 2.21 5.38 2.86
C VAL A 82 0.93 4.79 3.47
N GLY A 83 1.01 3.52 3.89
CA GLY A 83 -0.11 2.77 4.44
C GLY A 83 -1.05 2.15 3.39
N THR A 84 -0.90 2.45 2.10
CA THR A 84 -1.67 1.78 1.05
C THR A 84 -1.13 0.38 0.77
N LEU A 85 -1.93 -0.45 0.10
CA LEU A 85 -1.41 -1.68 -0.50
C LEU A 85 -0.32 -1.30 -1.54
N ALA A 86 0.82 -1.97 -1.47
CA ALA A 86 1.90 -1.76 -2.42
C ALA A 86 1.50 -2.26 -3.82
N PRO A 87 1.94 -1.57 -4.89
CA PRO A 87 1.75 -2.04 -6.24
C PRO A 87 2.53 -3.35 -6.47
N GLN A 88 1.97 -4.24 -7.29
CA GLN A 88 2.50 -5.57 -7.54
C GLN A 88 2.96 -5.71 -9.01
N PRO A 89 4.22 -5.36 -9.34
CA PRO A 89 4.72 -5.46 -10.69
C PRO A 89 5.03 -6.92 -11.06
N ARG A 90 5.16 -7.16 -12.36
CA ARG A 90 5.84 -8.34 -12.88
C ARG A 90 7.31 -7.99 -13.12
N LEU A 91 8.20 -8.84 -12.64
CA LEU A 91 9.64 -8.74 -12.82
C LEU A 91 10.11 -9.81 -13.79
N THR A 92 11.07 -9.48 -14.65
CA THR A 92 11.73 -10.49 -15.48
C THR A 92 12.95 -11.04 -14.75
N VAL A 93 12.90 -12.32 -14.38
CA VAL A 93 14.02 -13.06 -13.75
C VAL A 93 14.36 -14.23 -14.65
N ASP A 94 15.62 -14.31 -15.09
CA ASP A 94 16.11 -15.34 -16.01
C ASP A 94 15.25 -15.51 -17.27
N GLY A 95 14.76 -14.39 -17.81
CA GLY A 95 13.89 -14.35 -18.99
C GLY A 95 12.43 -14.74 -18.75
N THR A 96 12.03 -15.00 -17.50
CA THR A 96 10.65 -15.36 -17.13
C THR A 96 10.01 -14.26 -16.30
N GLU A 97 8.77 -13.88 -16.63
CA GLU A 97 7.99 -12.96 -15.80
C GLU A 97 7.50 -13.64 -14.51
N ARG A 98 7.73 -13.00 -13.38
CA ARG A 98 7.29 -13.45 -12.05
C ARG A 98 6.74 -12.27 -11.25
N LEU A 99 5.85 -12.51 -10.31
CA LEU A 99 5.38 -11.44 -9.42
C LEU A 99 6.52 -11.01 -8.47
N LEU A 100 6.48 -9.75 -8.02
CA LEU A 100 7.44 -9.20 -7.09
C LEU A 100 7.67 -10.10 -5.86
N ASP A 101 6.59 -10.55 -5.23
CA ASP A 101 6.65 -11.37 -4.01
C ASP A 101 7.08 -12.82 -4.28
N ASP A 102 6.81 -13.37 -5.46
CA ASP A 102 7.37 -14.66 -5.88
C ASP A 102 8.90 -14.63 -6.00
N VAL A 103 9.48 -13.44 -6.27
CA VAL A 103 10.92 -13.25 -6.39
C VAL A 103 11.57 -12.97 -5.04
N THR A 104 10.96 -12.10 -4.23
CA THR A 104 11.54 -11.66 -2.96
C THR A 104 11.13 -12.53 -1.77
N GLY A 105 10.06 -13.32 -1.89
CA GLY A 105 9.44 -14.00 -0.76
C GLY A 105 8.75 -13.04 0.21
N PRO A 106 8.36 -13.55 1.41
CA PRO A 106 7.78 -12.73 2.46
C PRO A 106 8.85 -11.86 3.14
N GLY A 107 8.45 -10.71 3.67
CA GLY A 107 9.35 -9.85 4.45
C GLY A 107 9.34 -8.39 3.99
N PHE A 108 10.27 -7.62 4.54
CA PHE A 108 10.50 -6.24 4.11
C PHE A 108 11.11 -6.23 2.71
N ARG A 109 10.60 -5.36 1.83
CA ARG A 109 11.09 -5.25 0.45
C ARG A 109 11.38 -3.80 0.11
N LEU A 110 12.64 -3.48 -0.14
CA LEU A 110 13.05 -2.19 -0.64
C LEU A 110 12.96 -2.20 -2.16
N VAL A 111 12.04 -1.40 -2.70
CA VAL A 111 11.88 -1.25 -4.14
C VAL A 111 12.55 0.04 -4.59
N LEU A 112 13.48 -0.08 -5.52
CA LEU A 112 14.27 1.03 -6.07
C LEU A 112 13.84 1.31 -7.51
N ARG A 113 13.84 2.59 -7.90
CA ARG A 113 13.68 2.99 -9.30
C ARG A 113 14.76 2.39 -10.21
N GLY A 114 15.95 2.16 -9.67
CA GLY A 114 17.09 1.62 -10.38
C GLY A 114 18.34 1.62 -9.52
N GLY A 115 19.30 0.79 -9.90
CA GLY A 115 20.57 0.63 -9.18
C GLY A 115 20.45 -0.23 -7.93
N GLU A 116 21.54 -0.26 -7.18
CA GLU A 116 21.67 -1.06 -5.96
C GLU A 116 21.66 -0.15 -4.73
N PRO A 117 21.13 -0.60 -3.58
CA PRO A 117 21.26 0.16 -2.36
C PRO A 117 22.75 0.29 -1.98
N ASP A 118 23.10 1.44 -1.41
CA ASP A 118 24.44 1.68 -0.88
C ASP A 118 24.76 0.74 0.30
N ALA A 119 26.01 0.77 0.76
CA ALA A 119 26.46 -0.12 1.84
C ALA A 119 25.72 0.10 3.17
N SER A 120 25.24 1.32 3.46
CA SER A 120 24.50 1.63 4.67
C SER A 120 23.08 1.07 4.58
N ALA A 121 22.40 1.34 3.46
CA ALA A 121 21.07 0.83 3.18
C ALA A 121 21.06 -0.70 3.14
N ARG A 122 22.08 -1.34 2.56
CA ARG A 122 22.20 -2.80 2.56
C ARG A 122 22.28 -3.39 3.96
N ARG A 123 23.10 -2.81 4.85
CA ARG A 123 23.21 -3.24 6.25
C ARG A 123 21.90 -3.06 7.02
N ALA A 124 21.21 -1.95 6.79
CA ALA A 124 19.90 -1.70 7.42
C ALA A 124 18.86 -2.73 6.93
N LEU A 125 18.87 -3.04 5.63
CA LEU A 125 17.97 -4.01 5.03
C LEU A 125 18.25 -5.45 5.51
N GLU A 126 19.52 -5.83 5.70
CA GLU A 126 19.92 -7.10 6.31
C GLU A 126 19.36 -7.24 7.73
N ARG A 127 19.39 -6.16 8.54
CA ARG A 127 18.81 -6.15 9.89
C ARG A 127 17.28 -6.26 9.89
N LEU A 128 16.63 -5.79 8.82
CA LEU A 128 15.19 -5.97 8.60
C LEU A 128 14.84 -7.35 8.04
N GLU A 129 15.85 -8.19 7.76
CA GLU A 129 15.68 -9.45 7.03
C GLU A 129 14.93 -9.23 5.70
N GLY A 130 15.25 -8.12 5.03
CA GLY A 130 14.56 -7.67 3.83
C GLY A 130 15.32 -7.91 2.52
N HIS A 131 14.62 -7.70 1.41
CA HIS A 131 15.13 -7.88 0.06
C HIS A 131 15.09 -6.58 -0.74
N ALA A 132 16.15 -6.28 -1.48
CA ALA A 132 16.17 -5.15 -2.42
C ALA A 132 15.78 -5.64 -3.81
N VAL A 133 15.03 -4.82 -4.54
CA VAL A 133 14.60 -5.13 -5.89
C VAL A 133 14.47 -3.86 -6.72
N THR A 134 14.86 -3.95 -7.97
CA THR A 134 14.70 -2.86 -8.93
C THR A 134 13.36 -2.99 -9.65
N TRP A 135 12.63 -1.88 -9.76
CA TRP A 135 11.39 -1.83 -10.53
C TRP A 135 11.69 -1.94 -12.04
N PRO A 136 10.81 -2.59 -12.82
CA PRO A 136 11.04 -2.81 -14.25
C PRO A 136 11.05 -1.52 -15.09
N ASP A 137 10.35 -0.47 -14.66
CA ASP A 137 10.28 0.84 -15.35
C ASP A 137 10.43 2.06 -14.42
N GLY A 138 10.55 3.25 -15.01
CA GLY A 138 10.62 4.50 -14.24
C GLY A 138 9.27 5.20 -14.07
N GLY A 139 8.23 4.78 -14.78
CA GLY A 139 6.99 5.55 -14.96
C GLY A 139 6.22 5.71 -13.64
N PHE A 140 6.12 4.64 -12.86
CA PHE A 140 5.51 4.69 -11.53
C PHE A 140 6.24 5.67 -10.59
N PHE A 141 7.57 5.66 -10.62
CA PHE A 141 8.40 6.52 -9.78
C PHE A 141 8.32 7.99 -10.19
N ASP A 142 8.25 8.27 -11.49
CA ASP A 142 8.05 9.61 -12.04
C ASP A 142 6.67 10.16 -11.68
N GLU A 143 5.62 9.36 -11.86
CA GLU A 143 4.24 9.73 -11.55
C GLU A 143 4.07 10.12 -10.07
N HIS A 144 4.73 9.38 -9.18
CA HIS A 144 4.65 9.59 -7.73
C HIS A 144 5.76 10.49 -7.18
N GLY A 145 6.73 10.92 -7.99
CA GLY A 145 7.85 11.75 -7.55
C GLY A 145 8.71 11.10 -6.46
N ILE A 146 8.95 9.79 -6.56
CA ILE A 146 9.74 9.00 -5.60
C ILE A 146 10.95 8.33 -6.27
N HIS A 147 11.93 7.93 -5.45
CA HIS A 147 13.10 7.16 -5.87
C HIS A 147 13.07 5.71 -5.35
N ALA A 148 12.53 5.52 -4.15
CA ALA A 148 12.39 4.21 -3.53
C ALA A 148 11.14 4.15 -2.64
N PHE A 149 10.66 2.95 -2.35
CA PHE A 149 9.69 2.73 -1.28
C PHE A 149 9.94 1.40 -0.59
N LEU A 150 9.58 1.34 0.69
CA LEU A 150 9.73 0.15 1.53
C LEU A 150 8.36 -0.50 1.73
N ILE A 151 8.25 -1.78 1.39
CA ILE A 151 7.06 -2.59 1.58
C ILE A 151 7.24 -3.45 2.84
N ARG A 152 6.19 -3.51 3.66
CA ARG A 152 6.10 -4.35 4.85
C ARG A 152 5.86 -5.83 4.49
N PRO A 153 6.06 -6.76 5.45
CA PRO A 153 5.67 -8.16 5.28
C PRO A 153 4.18 -8.36 4.96
N ASP A 154 3.30 -7.45 5.38
CA ASP A 154 1.86 -7.48 5.10
C ASP A 154 1.46 -6.69 3.83
N HIS A 155 2.42 -6.41 2.95
CA HIS A 155 2.27 -5.75 1.64
C HIS A 155 1.84 -4.28 1.69
N ALA A 156 1.72 -3.68 2.87
CA ALA A 156 1.53 -2.23 2.97
C ALA A 156 2.84 -1.49 2.69
N VAL A 157 2.75 -0.31 2.08
CA VAL A 157 3.89 0.60 1.96
C VAL A 157 4.18 1.19 3.35
N PHE A 158 5.36 0.90 3.91
CA PHE A 158 5.83 1.54 5.14
C PHE A 158 6.11 3.02 4.89
N GLY A 159 6.83 3.33 3.81
CA GLY A 159 7.41 4.66 3.58
C GLY A 159 8.02 4.80 2.19
N VAL A 160 8.32 6.04 1.81
CA VAL A 160 8.98 6.36 0.54
C VAL A 160 10.23 7.21 0.74
N ALA A 161 11.17 7.08 -0.18
CA ALA A 161 12.31 7.98 -0.33
C ALA A 161 12.14 8.73 -1.66
N ARG A 162 12.21 10.06 -1.63
CA ARG A 162 12.12 10.91 -2.84
C ARG A 162 13.44 10.99 -3.58
N THR A 163 14.55 10.82 -2.88
CA THR A 163 15.90 10.84 -3.45
C THR A 163 16.71 9.60 -3.01
N PRO A 164 17.80 9.25 -3.72
CA PRO A 164 18.69 8.16 -3.32
C PRO A 164 19.24 8.30 -1.90
N GLU A 165 19.56 9.53 -1.49
CA GLU A 165 20.15 9.84 -0.18
C GLU A 165 19.19 9.58 0.98
N GLN A 166 17.87 9.61 0.72
CA GLN A 166 16.84 9.37 1.72
C GLN A 166 16.59 7.87 2.00
N VAL A 167 17.12 6.97 1.17
CA VAL A 167 16.89 5.52 1.31
C VAL A 167 17.43 5.00 2.64
N GLY A 168 18.63 5.43 3.05
CA GLY A 168 19.21 5.03 4.33
C GLY A 168 18.34 5.47 5.52
N THR A 169 17.88 6.72 5.52
CA THR A 169 16.99 7.26 6.57
C THR A 169 15.65 6.53 6.62
N LEU A 170 15.07 6.17 5.47
CA LEU A 170 13.83 5.39 5.40
C LEU A 170 13.97 4.02 6.09
N LEU A 171 15.10 3.33 5.90
CA LEU A 171 15.34 2.02 6.51
C LEU A 171 15.66 2.13 8.01
N GLU A 172 16.40 3.15 8.43
CA GLU A 172 16.66 3.39 9.85
C GLU A 172 15.38 3.77 10.62
N ASP A 173 14.47 4.53 10.01
CA ASP A 173 13.14 4.78 10.59
C ASP A 173 12.37 3.47 10.77
N ALA A 174 12.33 2.60 9.76
CA ALA A 174 11.70 1.28 9.89
C ALA A 174 12.32 0.44 11.03
N LEU A 175 13.65 0.41 11.14
CA LEU A 175 14.36 -0.31 12.20
C LEU A 175 14.06 0.27 13.59
N ALA A 176 14.11 1.59 13.74
CA ALA A 176 13.86 2.27 15.00
C ALA A 176 12.43 2.03 15.52
N ARG A 177 11.48 1.80 14.61
CA ARG A 177 10.09 1.52 14.96
C ARG A 177 9.78 0.05 15.24
N LEU A 178 10.72 -0.85 14.94
CA LEU A 178 10.63 -2.30 15.21
C LEU A 178 11.44 -2.72 16.45
N ALA A 179 12.30 -1.83 16.94
CA ALA A 179 13.13 -1.99 18.14
C ALA A 179 12.42 -1.53 19.41
#